data_AF-A0A821V1C3-F1
#
_entry.id   AF-A0A821V1C3-F1
#
_cell.length_a   1.000
_cell.length_b   1.000
_cell.length_c   1.000
_cell.angle_alpha   90.00
_cell.angle_beta   90.00
_cell.angle_gamma   90.00
#
_symmetry.space_group_name_H-M   'P 1'
#
loop_
_entity.id
_entity.type
_entity.pdbx_description
1 polymer ?
#
loop_
_entity_poly.entity_id
_entity_poly.type
_entity_poly.pdbx_seq_one_letter_code
_entity_poly.pdbx_strand_id
1 'polypeptide(L)'
;TKKMANDSINRSQHESSRVSFPPFRITLKNAICPVTEVAIIKEINNHYKLNLTYGRYTKTKDDEKCFLLYASTTAQFEFLMNVSNWPNKIRNVDYQLDLPMKIPTSYSIVVLNVPSQWNEHTFGNELKQRYPSIVRDVRLFVKGGRPLNKVRLDFSSYKELSSILKLRRILLDDSNTAFTIEPYQALT
;
A
#
# COMPACT_ATOMS: atom_id res chain seq x y z
N THR A 1 13.64 -23.07 39.48
CA THR A 1 14.23 -22.49 38.25
C THR A 1 13.66 -23.20 37.04
N LYS A 2 12.67 -22.59 36.34
CA LYS A 2 12.13 -22.97 34.99
C LYS A 2 10.77 -22.27 34.80
N LYS A 3 10.76 -21.00 34.40
CA LYS A 3 9.53 -20.32 33.91
C LYS A 3 9.78 -19.04 33.09
N MET A 4 10.88 -18.97 32.32
CA MET A 4 11.20 -17.78 31.50
C MET A 4 11.62 -18.10 30.05
N ALA A 5 11.38 -19.31 29.55
CA ALA A 5 11.86 -19.70 28.21
C ALA A 5 10.76 -19.88 27.13
N ASN A 6 9.47 -19.79 27.47
CA ASN A 6 8.39 -20.12 26.51
C ASN A 6 7.65 -18.92 25.88
N ASP A 7 7.79 -17.70 26.41
CA ASP A 7 7.09 -16.53 25.85
C ASP A 7 7.83 -15.87 24.68
N SER A 8 9.11 -16.23 24.47
CA SER A 8 9.95 -15.67 23.41
C SER A 8 9.71 -16.31 22.04
N ILE A 9 9.13 -17.52 21.99
CA ILE A 9 9.01 -18.32 20.76
C ILE A 9 7.73 -18.00 19.98
N ASN A 10 6.69 -17.47 20.64
CA ASN A 10 5.41 -17.12 19.98
C ASN A 10 5.33 -15.68 19.45
N ARG A 11 6.25 -14.78 19.83
CA ARG A 11 6.26 -13.40 19.30
C ARG A 11 7.01 -13.26 17.98
N SER A 12 7.93 -14.18 17.68
CA SER A 12 8.79 -14.12 16.49
C SER A 12 8.17 -14.72 15.22
N GLN A 13 6.94 -15.25 15.25
CA GLN A 13 6.27 -15.84 14.08
C GLN A 13 5.23 -14.93 13.41
N HIS A 14 4.98 -13.71 13.92
CA HIS A 14 4.03 -12.74 13.33
C HIS A 14 4.65 -11.42 12.85
N GLU A 15 5.99 -11.35 12.77
CA GLU A 15 6.72 -10.28 12.08
C GLU A 15 7.06 -10.66 10.63
N SER A 16 6.22 -11.48 10.00
CA SER A 16 6.22 -11.63 8.55
C SER A 16 5.82 -10.28 7.93
N SER A 17 6.80 -9.46 7.54
CA SER A 17 6.71 -8.29 6.66
C SER A 17 5.31 -7.65 6.63
N ARG A 18 4.91 -6.93 7.68
CA ARG A 18 3.61 -6.25 7.68
C ARG A 18 3.60 -5.27 6.51
N VAL A 19 2.83 -5.60 5.47
CA VAL A 19 2.57 -4.68 4.37
C VAL A 19 1.98 -3.42 4.97
N SER A 20 2.73 -2.32 4.90
CA SER A 20 2.30 -1.04 5.43
C SER A 20 1.39 -0.38 4.40
N PHE A 21 0.09 -0.63 4.53
CA PHE A 21 -0.92 0.11 3.78
C PHE A 21 -1.10 1.50 4.43
N PRO A 22 -1.12 2.57 3.62
CA PRO A 22 -1.44 3.88 4.13
C PRO A 22 -2.90 3.92 4.63
N PRO A 23 -3.19 4.67 5.71
CA PRO A 23 -4.52 4.68 6.31
C PRO A 23 -5.52 5.51 5.49
N PHE A 24 -6.77 5.06 5.48
CA PHE A 24 -7.92 5.86 5.06
C PHE A 24 -8.30 6.79 6.20
N ARG A 25 -8.53 8.07 5.90
CA ARG A 25 -8.92 9.05 6.93
C ARG A 25 -10.42 9.30 6.87
N ILE A 26 -11.05 9.20 8.03
CA ILE A 26 -12.48 9.43 8.22
C ILE A 26 -12.65 10.57 9.22
N THR A 27 -13.30 11.64 8.80
CA THR A 27 -13.66 12.77 9.67
C THR A 27 -15.16 12.78 9.87
N LEU A 28 -15.62 12.49 11.09
CA LEU A 28 -17.04 12.47 11.42
C LEU A 28 -17.54 13.91 11.62
N LYS A 29 -18.62 14.30 10.93
CA LYS A 29 -19.21 15.64 11.02
C LYS A 29 -20.26 15.69 12.13
N ASN A 30 -20.22 16.70 12.99
CA ASN A 30 -21.26 16.98 13.99
C ASN A 30 -21.61 15.78 14.90
N ALA A 31 -20.62 14.94 15.26
CA ALA A 31 -20.85 13.80 16.14
C ALA A 31 -21.18 14.27 17.57
N ILE A 32 -22.46 14.19 17.96
CA ILE A 32 -22.97 14.61 19.29
C ILE A 32 -22.41 13.72 20.41
N CYS A 33 -22.15 12.43 20.11
CA CYS A 33 -21.51 11.48 21.00
C CYS A 33 -20.22 10.93 20.38
N PRO A 34 -19.18 10.62 21.19
CA PRO A 34 -17.97 10.01 20.67
C PRO A 34 -18.29 8.61 20.14
N VAL A 35 -18.24 8.46 18.82
CA VAL A 35 -18.26 7.14 18.19
C VAL A 35 -16.98 6.41 18.60
N THR A 36 -17.09 5.16 19.04
CA THR A 36 -15.91 4.38 19.42
C THR A 36 -15.24 3.76 18.19
N GLU A 37 -13.93 3.51 18.28
CA GLU A 37 -13.17 2.86 17.20
C GLU A 37 -13.80 1.53 16.78
N VAL A 38 -14.21 0.73 17.78
CA VAL A 38 -14.89 -0.55 17.58
C VAL A 38 -16.23 -0.36 16.84
N ALA A 39 -16.99 0.69 17.14
CA ALA A 39 -18.26 0.94 16.46
C ALA A 39 -18.06 1.27 14.97
N ILE A 40 -17.05 2.10 14.65
CA ILE A 40 -16.70 2.41 13.25
C ILE A 40 -16.30 1.14 12.50
N ILE A 41 -15.36 0.37 13.07
CA ILE A 41 -14.84 -0.84 12.43
C ILE A 41 -15.97 -1.86 12.22
N LYS A 42 -16.83 -2.08 13.22
CA LYS A 42 -17.96 -3.01 13.11
C LYS A 42 -18.94 -2.58 12.02
N GLU A 43 -19.24 -1.30 11.90
CA GLU A 43 -20.18 -0.81 10.90
C GLU A 43 -19.66 -0.99 9.48
N ILE A 44 -18.40 -0.62 9.24
CA ILE A 44 -17.75 -0.81 7.93
C ILE A 44 -17.66 -2.31 7.59
N ASN A 45 -17.27 -3.15 8.56
CA ASN A 45 -17.23 -4.60 8.36
C ASN A 45 -18.60 -5.19 8.04
N ASN A 46 -19.65 -4.77 8.75
CA ASN A 46 -21.01 -5.26 8.54
C ASN A 46 -21.57 -4.87 7.17
N HIS A 47 -21.21 -3.69 6.66
CA HIS A 47 -21.73 -3.18 5.40
C HIS A 47 -21.29 -4.05 4.20
N TYR A 48 -20.06 -4.60 4.23
CA TYR A 48 -19.49 -5.36 3.10
C TYR A 48 -18.82 -6.70 3.46
N LYS A 49 -19.09 -7.25 4.65
CA LYS A 49 -18.45 -8.48 5.17
C LYS A 49 -16.91 -8.41 5.14
N LEU A 50 -16.36 -7.22 5.42
CA LEU A 50 -14.92 -7.06 5.59
C LEU A 50 -14.48 -7.59 6.96
N ASN A 51 -13.18 -7.83 7.11
CA ASN A 51 -12.55 -8.18 8.37
C ASN A 51 -11.42 -7.19 8.68
N LEU A 52 -11.78 -5.93 8.81
CA LEU A 52 -10.89 -4.87 9.29
C LEU A 52 -10.71 -5.07 10.80
N THR A 53 -9.45 -5.09 11.24
CA THR A 53 -9.10 -5.42 12.62
C THR A 53 -8.55 -4.23 13.40
N TYR A 54 -8.17 -3.16 12.70
CA TYR A 54 -7.47 -2.04 13.31
C TYR A 54 -7.81 -0.69 12.68
N GLY A 55 -8.02 0.28 13.56
CA GLY A 55 -8.10 1.69 13.26
C GLY A 55 -7.95 2.47 14.56
N ARG A 56 -7.58 3.75 14.45
CA ARG A 56 -7.32 4.57 15.63
C ARG A 56 -7.73 6.02 15.41
N TYR A 57 -8.16 6.68 16.47
CA TYR A 57 -8.28 8.14 16.44
C TYR A 57 -6.92 8.83 16.44
N THR A 58 -6.85 9.94 15.72
CA THR A 58 -5.76 10.91 15.76
C THR A 58 -6.35 12.31 15.68
N LYS A 59 -5.50 13.31 15.87
CA LYS A 59 -5.84 14.70 15.54
C LYS A 59 -5.13 15.13 14.25
N THR A 60 -5.78 15.98 13.46
CA THR A 60 -5.14 16.70 12.36
C THR A 60 -4.28 17.83 12.93
N LYS A 61 -3.58 18.56 12.05
CA LYS A 61 -2.79 19.74 12.46
C LYS A 61 -3.68 20.86 13.02
N ASP A 62 -4.92 20.91 12.58
CA ASP A 62 -5.92 21.91 12.99
C ASP A 62 -6.73 21.42 14.21
N ASP A 63 -6.19 20.48 14.99
CA ASP A 63 -6.80 19.85 16.18
C ASP A 63 -8.12 19.10 15.92
N GLU A 64 -8.49 18.90 14.65
CA GLU A 64 -9.70 18.17 14.27
C GLU A 64 -9.50 16.66 14.50
N LYS A 65 -10.46 16.04 15.20
CA LYS A 65 -10.41 14.60 15.50
C LYS A 65 -10.79 13.81 14.25
N CYS A 66 -9.87 12.97 13.75
CA CYS A 66 -10.14 12.06 12.65
C CYS A 66 -9.77 10.61 13.02
N PHE A 67 -10.40 9.66 12.34
CA PHE A 67 -10.16 8.24 12.50
C PHE A 67 -9.33 7.72 11.33
N LEU A 68 -8.24 7.02 11.63
CA LEU A 68 -7.40 6.35 10.65
C LEU A 68 -7.76 4.86 10.62
N LEU A 69 -8.24 4.39 9.47
CA LEU A 69 -8.57 2.99 9.23
C LEU A 69 -7.47 2.33 8.41
N TYR A 70 -7.02 1.14 8.82
CA TYR A 70 -5.94 0.41 8.16
C TYR A 70 -6.45 -0.88 7.52
N ALA A 71 -6.17 -1.05 6.23
CA ALA A 71 -6.34 -2.35 5.57
C ALA A 71 -5.31 -3.36 6.11
N SER A 72 -5.73 -4.60 6.28
CA SER A 72 -4.85 -5.71 6.69
C SER A 72 -4.35 -6.53 5.51
N THR A 73 -4.99 -6.42 4.35
CA THR A 73 -4.65 -7.17 3.13
C THR A 73 -4.77 -6.30 1.90
N THR A 74 -4.14 -6.72 0.80
CA THR A 74 -4.22 -5.99 -0.46
C THR A 74 -5.64 -5.92 -1.01
N ALA A 75 -6.41 -7.01 -0.92
CA ALA A 75 -7.80 -7.04 -1.35
C ALA A 75 -8.66 -6.04 -0.57
N GLN A 76 -8.46 -5.92 0.74
CA GLN A 76 -9.14 -4.90 1.55
C GLN A 76 -8.74 -3.48 1.12
N PHE A 77 -7.45 -3.25 0.85
CA PHE A 77 -6.98 -1.95 0.40
C PHE A 77 -7.60 -1.56 -0.94
N GLU A 78 -7.55 -2.44 -1.96
CA GLU A 78 -8.16 -2.19 -3.28
C GLU A 78 -9.66 -1.95 -3.16
N PHE A 79 -10.35 -2.74 -2.32
CA PHE A 79 -11.78 -2.57 -2.06
C PHE A 79 -12.10 -1.19 -1.48
N LEU A 80 -11.34 -0.75 -0.48
CA LEU A 80 -11.54 0.54 0.21
C LEU A 80 -11.09 1.75 -0.63
N MET A 81 -10.30 1.56 -1.68
CA MET A 81 -9.94 2.66 -2.59
C MET A 81 -11.11 3.13 -3.46
N ASN A 82 -12.18 2.34 -3.62
CA ASN A 82 -13.36 2.74 -4.36
C ASN A 82 -14.39 3.40 -3.42
N VAL A 83 -14.68 4.69 -3.65
CA VAL A 83 -15.63 5.48 -2.84
C VAL A 83 -17.03 4.88 -2.80
N SER A 84 -17.50 4.22 -3.88
CA SER A 84 -18.81 3.57 -3.89
C SER A 84 -18.92 2.40 -2.91
N ASN A 85 -17.78 1.88 -2.44
CA ASN A 85 -17.70 0.77 -1.49
C ASN A 85 -17.70 1.25 -0.03
N TRP A 86 -18.01 2.53 0.23
CA TRP A 86 -18.13 3.06 1.58
C TRP A 86 -19.60 3.29 1.95
N PRO A 87 -19.98 3.08 3.22
CA PRO A 87 -21.34 3.36 3.66
C PRO A 87 -21.64 4.86 3.54
N ASN A 88 -22.89 5.26 3.27
CA ASN A 88 -23.22 6.69 3.18
C ASN A 88 -23.10 7.44 4.53
N LYS A 89 -23.24 6.72 5.65
CA LYS A 89 -23.12 7.23 7.02
C LYS A 89 -22.39 6.22 7.89
N ILE A 90 -21.79 6.69 8.98
CA ILE A 90 -21.22 5.84 10.02
C ILE A 90 -21.92 6.18 11.33
N ARG A 91 -22.64 5.22 11.92
CA ARG A 91 -23.47 5.38 13.12
C ARG A 91 -24.50 6.52 12.97
N ASN A 92 -25.10 6.62 11.79
CA ASN A 92 -26.01 7.70 11.38
C ASN A 92 -25.38 9.10 11.34
N VAL A 93 -24.06 9.20 11.40
CA VAL A 93 -23.30 10.45 11.30
C VAL A 93 -22.73 10.58 9.89
N ASP A 94 -22.89 11.77 9.30
CA ASP A 94 -22.25 12.11 8.03
C ASP A 94 -20.74 12.25 8.24
N TYR A 95 -19.95 11.91 7.22
CA TYR A 95 -18.50 11.95 7.34
C TYR A 95 -17.85 12.41 6.06
N GLN A 96 -16.59 12.82 6.18
CA GLN A 96 -15.69 13.03 5.05
C GLN A 96 -14.68 11.88 5.01
N LEU A 97 -14.44 11.38 3.80
CA LEU A 97 -13.45 10.35 3.52
C LEU A 97 -12.30 10.96 2.71
N ASP A 98 -11.09 10.88 3.25
CA ASP A 98 -9.88 11.15 2.46
C ASP A 98 -9.19 9.82 2.14
N LEU A 99 -9.10 9.52 0.83
CA LEU A 99 -8.39 8.35 0.35
C LEU A 99 -6.87 8.54 0.45
N PRO A 100 -6.11 7.47 0.71
CA PRO A 100 -4.66 7.52 0.65
C PRO A 100 -4.16 7.97 -0.73
N MET A 101 -3.32 9.02 -0.75
CA MET A 101 -2.64 9.46 -1.97
C MET A 101 -1.34 8.69 -2.26
N LYS A 102 -0.82 7.96 -1.28
CA LYS A 102 0.44 7.22 -1.39
C LYS A 102 0.17 5.80 -1.86
N ILE A 103 1.00 5.31 -2.77
CA ILE A 103 0.98 3.91 -3.19
C ILE A 103 1.67 3.06 -2.11
N PRO A 104 1.06 1.96 -1.65
CA PRO A 104 1.70 1.07 -0.70
C PRO A 104 2.99 0.47 -1.29
N THR A 105 4.00 0.23 -0.46
CA THR A 105 5.26 -0.37 -0.94
C THR A 105 5.10 -1.78 -1.50
N SER A 106 4.03 -2.49 -1.10
CA SER A 106 3.65 -3.79 -1.67
C SER A 106 3.21 -3.72 -3.13
N TYR A 107 3.00 -2.52 -3.67
CA TYR A 107 2.69 -2.26 -5.07
C TYR A 107 3.93 -1.85 -5.87
N SER A 108 5.12 -2.15 -5.36
CA SER A 108 6.37 -1.71 -5.96
C SER A 108 7.30 -2.90 -6.24
N ILE A 109 8.03 -2.81 -7.35
CA ILE A 109 9.17 -3.69 -7.66
C ILE A 109 10.41 -2.88 -7.94
N VAL A 110 11.55 -3.55 -7.96
CA VAL A 110 12.80 -3.02 -8.49
C VAL A 110 13.16 -3.83 -9.72
N VAL A 111 13.33 -3.13 -10.84
CA VAL A 111 13.88 -3.65 -12.08
C VAL A 111 15.40 -3.54 -12.02
N LEU A 112 16.08 -4.66 -12.26
CA LEU A 112 17.52 -4.79 -12.16
C LEU A 112 18.19 -4.62 -13.52
N ASN A 113 19.47 -4.26 -13.49
CA ASN A 113 20.35 -4.15 -14.67
C ASN A 113 19.84 -3.18 -15.74
N VAL A 114 19.04 -2.18 -15.37
CA VAL A 114 18.63 -1.10 -16.29
C VAL A 114 19.84 -0.17 -16.46
N PRO A 115 20.41 -0.02 -17.68
CA PRO A 115 21.61 0.80 -17.86
C PRO A 115 21.43 2.23 -17.34
N SER A 116 22.43 2.75 -16.62
CA SER A 116 22.35 4.07 -15.99
C SER A 116 22.30 5.23 -16.98
N GLN A 117 22.78 5.00 -18.22
CA GLN A 117 22.76 5.96 -19.32
C GLN A 117 21.41 6.05 -20.02
N TRP A 118 20.49 5.12 -19.77
CA TRP A 118 19.16 5.16 -20.38
C TRP A 118 18.33 6.28 -19.78
N ASN A 119 17.66 7.04 -20.65
CA ASN A 119 16.71 8.05 -20.24
C ASN A 119 15.53 7.39 -19.52
N GLU A 120 15.39 7.70 -18.23
CA GLU A 120 14.37 7.12 -17.37
C GLU A 120 12.95 7.36 -17.89
N HIS A 121 12.66 8.58 -18.36
CA HIS A 121 11.33 8.92 -18.87
C HIS A 121 10.95 8.08 -20.10
N THR A 122 11.91 7.86 -21.01
CA THR A 122 11.68 7.04 -22.22
C THR A 122 11.47 5.57 -21.84
N PHE A 123 12.35 5.03 -21.00
CA PHE A 123 12.24 3.67 -20.47
C PHE A 123 10.90 3.42 -19.74
N GLY A 124 10.49 4.37 -18.89
CA GLY A 124 9.22 4.31 -18.17
C GLY A 124 8.01 4.36 -19.10
N ASN A 125 8.06 5.20 -20.15
CA ASN A 125 6.98 5.31 -21.13
C ASN A 125 6.83 4.03 -21.96
N GLU A 126 7.92 3.40 -22.40
CA GLU A 126 7.88 2.11 -23.11
C GLU A 126 7.26 1.01 -22.24
N LEU A 127 7.68 0.91 -20.98
CA LEU A 127 7.07 -0.04 -20.05
C LEU A 127 5.58 0.23 -19.82
N LYS A 128 5.16 1.50 -19.73
CA LYS A 128 3.75 1.88 -19.53
C LYS A 128 2.85 1.50 -20.70
N GLN A 129 3.38 1.42 -21.93
CA GLN A 129 2.61 0.93 -23.08
C GLN A 129 2.18 -0.53 -22.88
N ARG A 130 3.04 -1.34 -22.25
CA ARG A 130 2.75 -2.76 -21.98
C ARG A 130 2.07 -3.00 -20.64
N TYR A 131 2.39 -2.17 -19.64
CA TYR A 131 1.89 -2.27 -18.27
C TYR A 131 1.26 -0.94 -17.85
N PRO A 132 0.02 -0.65 -18.28
CA PRO A 132 -0.63 0.63 -18.00
C PRO A 132 -0.86 0.91 -16.52
N SER A 133 -0.77 -0.11 -15.65
CA SER A 133 -0.89 0.09 -14.21
C SER A 133 0.38 0.67 -13.57
N ILE A 134 1.50 0.80 -14.30
CA ILE A 134 2.67 1.56 -13.84
C ILE A 134 2.29 3.03 -13.72
N VAL A 135 2.27 3.51 -12.48
CA VAL A 135 1.93 4.90 -12.15
C VAL A 135 3.16 5.75 -11.85
N ARG A 136 4.29 5.12 -11.54
CA ARG A 136 5.56 5.81 -11.30
C ARG A 136 6.75 4.91 -11.59
N ASP A 137 7.79 5.51 -12.12
CA ASP A 137 9.12 4.96 -12.33
C ASP A 137 10.14 5.90 -11.66
N VAL A 138 11.09 5.32 -10.91
CA VAL A 138 12.10 6.08 -10.15
C VAL A 138 13.46 5.37 -10.22
N ARG A 139 14.47 6.01 -10.80
CA ARG A 139 15.87 5.58 -10.75
C ARG A 139 16.35 5.59 -9.31
N LEU A 140 16.90 4.47 -8.85
CA LEU A 140 17.51 4.41 -7.52
C LEU A 140 18.92 4.99 -7.56
N PHE A 141 19.36 5.60 -6.46
CA PHE A 141 20.67 6.22 -6.32
C PHE A 141 21.38 5.71 -5.07
N VAL A 142 22.71 5.62 -5.11
CA VAL A 142 23.50 5.44 -3.88
C VAL A 142 23.58 6.76 -3.09
N LYS A 143 23.96 6.66 -1.82
CA LYS A 143 24.35 7.84 -1.03
C LYS A 143 25.47 8.58 -1.77
N GLY A 144 25.27 9.87 -2.05
CA GLY A 144 26.16 10.67 -2.89
C GLY A 144 25.69 10.87 -4.34
N GLY A 145 24.48 10.42 -4.69
CA GLY A 145 23.79 10.84 -5.92
C GLY A 145 24.23 10.13 -7.21
N ARG A 146 25.01 9.04 -7.12
CA ARG A 146 25.31 8.23 -8.31
C ARG A 146 24.13 7.31 -8.65
N PRO A 147 23.67 7.26 -9.91
CA PRO A 147 22.55 6.41 -10.31
C PRO A 147 22.95 4.93 -10.22
N LEU A 148 22.02 4.10 -9.76
CA LEU A 148 22.12 2.66 -9.78
C LEU A 148 21.56 2.11 -11.08
N ASN A 149 22.02 0.91 -11.45
CA ASN A 149 21.38 0.11 -12.51
C ASN A 149 20.09 -0.56 -12.00
N LYS A 150 19.27 0.21 -11.28
CA LYS A 150 18.02 -0.21 -10.66
C LYS A 150 16.97 0.88 -10.83
N VAL A 151 15.78 0.50 -11.28
CA VAL A 151 14.61 1.38 -11.38
C VAL A 151 13.50 0.79 -10.55
N ARG A 152 12.94 1.58 -9.63
CA ARG A 152 11.71 1.22 -8.92
C ARG A 152 10.52 1.54 -9.80
N LEU A 153 9.60 0.58 -9.91
CA LEU A 153 8.30 0.80 -10.54
C LEU A 153 7.21 0.67 -9.48
N ASP A 154 6.26 1.59 -9.48
CA ASP A 154 5.06 1.55 -8.65
C ASP A 154 3.84 1.28 -9.52
N PHE A 155 2.97 0.41 -9.03
CA PHE A 155 1.78 -0.06 -9.72
C PHE A 155 0.51 0.44 -9.01
N SER A 156 -0.56 0.61 -9.76
CA SER A 156 -1.90 0.84 -9.23
C SER A 156 -2.71 -0.46 -9.06
N SER A 157 -2.24 -1.58 -9.63
CA SER A 157 -2.92 -2.87 -9.59
C SER A 157 -2.06 -3.96 -8.96
N TYR A 158 -2.55 -4.57 -7.87
CA TYR A 158 -1.87 -5.71 -7.27
C TYR A 158 -1.97 -6.97 -8.15
N LYS A 159 -3.07 -7.11 -8.91
CA LYS A 159 -3.28 -8.26 -9.79
C LYS A 159 -2.24 -8.33 -10.91
N GLU A 160 -1.97 -7.20 -11.56
CA GLU A 160 -0.91 -7.11 -12.58
C GLU A 160 0.46 -7.37 -11.95
N LEU A 161 0.77 -6.70 -10.84
CA LEU A 161 1.99 -6.90 -10.09
C LEU A 161 2.22 -8.36 -9.68
N SER A 162 1.19 -9.03 -9.16
CA SER A 162 1.27 -10.45 -8.76
C SER A 162 1.62 -11.34 -9.96
N SER A 163 1.07 -11.04 -11.13
CA SER A 163 1.36 -11.76 -12.36
C SER A 163 2.80 -11.54 -12.81
N ILE A 164 3.29 -10.29 -12.75
CA ILE A 164 4.68 -9.92 -13.06
C ILE A 164 5.65 -10.61 -12.09
N LEU A 165 5.38 -10.59 -10.78
CA LEU A 165 6.21 -11.22 -9.75
C LEU A 165 6.33 -12.74 -9.92
N LYS A 166 5.27 -13.42 -10.39
CA LYS A 166 5.32 -14.85 -10.72
C LYS A 166 6.31 -15.14 -11.85
N LEU A 167 6.38 -14.26 -12.84
CA LEU A 167 7.31 -14.39 -13.97
C LEU A 167 8.75 -14.01 -13.60
N ARG A 168 8.95 -13.26 -12.50
CA ARG A 168 10.26 -12.75 -12.03
C ARG A 168 11.02 -11.93 -13.07
N ARG A 169 10.32 -11.45 -14.09
CA ARG A 169 10.86 -10.58 -15.14
C ARG A 169 9.78 -9.65 -15.67
N ILE A 170 10.21 -8.52 -16.23
CA ILE A 170 9.36 -7.58 -16.95
C ILE A 170 9.89 -7.41 -18.38
N LEU A 171 8.99 -7.33 -19.36
CA LEU A 171 9.34 -7.19 -20.78
C LEU A 171 9.22 -5.73 -21.19
N LEU A 172 10.25 -5.17 -21.82
CA LEU A 172 10.20 -3.82 -22.37
C LEU A 172 9.40 -3.79 -23.68
N ASP A 173 9.64 -4.78 -24.54
CA ASP A 173 9.08 -4.88 -25.88
C ASP A 173 8.67 -6.33 -26.22
N ASP A 174 8.11 -6.53 -27.41
CA ASP A 174 7.82 -7.86 -27.96
C ASP A 174 9.09 -8.58 -28.45
N SER A 175 10.24 -7.89 -28.47
CA SER A 175 11.54 -8.30 -29.02
C SER A 175 12.46 -9.04 -28.04
N ASN A 176 11.91 -9.68 -26.99
CA ASN A 176 12.65 -10.38 -25.93
C ASN A 176 13.50 -9.50 -25.00
N THR A 177 13.41 -8.17 -25.05
CA THR A 177 14.13 -7.33 -24.07
C THR A 177 13.48 -7.47 -22.70
N ALA A 178 14.11 -8.24 -21.83
CA ALA A 178 13.57 -8.60 -20.53
C ALA A 178 14.53 -8.21 -19.39
N PHE A 179 13.97 -7.72 -18.30
CA PHE A 179 14.71 -7.38 -17.10
C PHE A 179 14.29 -8.24 -15.93
N THR A 180 15.26 -8.70 -15.14
CA THR A 180 15.01 -9.34 -13.85
C THR A 180 14.43 -8.34 -12.87
N ILE A 181 13.52 -8.79 -12.02
CA ILE A 181 12.88 -7.95 -11.00
C ILE A 181 12.99 -8.57 -9.62
N GLU A 182 12.88 -7.72 -8.60
CA GLU A 182 12.73 -8.12 -7.19
C GLU A 182 11.60 -7.31 -6.52
N PRO A 183 10.87 -7.88 -5.53
CA PRO A 183 9.94 -7.10 -4.73
C PRO A 183 10.65 -5.91 -4.08
N TYR A 184 10.03 -4.74 -4.09
CA TYR A 184 10.60 -3.61 -3.36
C TYR A 184 10.43 -3.80 -1.86
N GLN A 185 11.55 -3.99 -1.16
CA GLN A 185 11.60 -3.93 0.29
C GLN A 185 12.07 -2.53 0.68
N ALA A 186 11.17 -1.73 1.26
CA ALA A 186 11.61 -0.50 1.91
C ALA A 186 12.53 -0.90 3.06
N LEU A 187 13.82 -0.58 2.95
CA LEU A 187 14.75 -0.70 4.06
C LEU A 187 14.20 0.18 5.19
N THR A 188 13.69 -0.46 6.24
CA THR A 188 13.28 0.17 7.50
C THR A 188 14.49 0.67 8.25
#